data_AF-A0A623THV4-F1
#
_entry.id   AF-A0A623THV4-F1
#
_cell.length_a   1.000
_cell.length_b   1.000
_cell.length_c   1.000
_cell.angle_alpha   90.00
_cell.angle_beta   90.00
_cell.angle_gamma   90.00
#
_symmetry.space_group_name_H-M   'P 1'
#
loop_
_entity.id
_entity.type
_entity.pdbx_description
1 polymer ?
#
loop_
_entity_poly.entity_id
_entity_poly.type
_entity_poly.pdbx_seq_one_letter_code
_entity_poly.pdbx_strand_id
1 'polypeptide(L)'
;VRRTSDPIFSFAVKGAKADIFLKENSSCFGKDSVYEILTREGGKFMLLGLNYGHALTHYAEERNTSFCRYFKEFKGFVIDELGQKREKRINYYVRDLEKAYVCSLDKINEIVRQTRYYKSIKFAGDFLESYDAKEYVKAIGNALKQDKFAIYEKLLL
;
A
#
# COMPACT_ATOMS: atom_id res chain seq x y z
N VAL A 1 -10.38 9.57 16.83
CA VAL A 1 -9.77 9.06 15.57
C VAL A 1 -8.99 10.22 15.01
N ARG A 2 -7.74 10.02 14.57
CA ARG A 2 -6.90 11.07 13.95
C ARG A 2 -6.78 10.79 12.45
N ARG A 3 -6.47 11.82 11.65
CA ARG A 3 -6.32 11.68 10.19
C ARG A 3 -4.91 12.04 9.75
N THR A 4 -4.30 11.23 8.88
CA THR A 4 -2.97 11.54 8.34
C THR A 4 -3.03 12.65 7.30
N SER A 5 -1.90 13.34 7.09
CA SER A 5 -1.83 14.54 6.24
C SER A 5 -1.54 14.23 4.77
N ASP A 6 -1.69 12.98 4.30
CA ASP A 6 -1.57 12.68 2.87
C ASP A 6 -2.81 13.22 2.13
N PRO A 7 -2.67 14.15 1.15
CA PRO A 7 -3.81 14.81 0.54
C PRO A 7 -4.63 13.91 -0.40
N ILE A 8 -4.07 12.77 -0.85
CA ILE A 8 -4.74 11.86 -1.80
C ILE A 8 -4.84 10.40 -1.30
N PHE A 9 -4.06 10.02 -0.28
CA PHE A 9 -4.10 8.71 0.40
C PHE A 9 -4.14 8.84 1.93
N SER A 10 -5.01 9.71 2.46
CA SER A 10 -5.15 9.89 3.92
C SER A 10 -5.73 8.66 4.62
N PHE A 11 -5.28 8.40 5.84
CA PHE A 11 -5.77 7.31 6.71
C PHE A 11 -6.45 7.86 7.96
N ALA A 12 -7.48 7.15 8.41
CA ALA A 12 -8.01 7.28 9.76
C ALA A 12 -7.25 6.34 10.70
N VAL A 13 -6.67 6.87 11.78
CA VAL A 13 -5.89 6.11 12.76
C VAL A 13 -6.47 6.25 14.17
N LYS A 14 -6.46 5.15 14.93
CA LYS A 14 -6.98 5.10 16.30
C LYS A 14 -6.20 4.07 17.11
N GLY A 15 -5.99 4.37 18.40
CA GLY A 15 -5.37 3.47 19.37
C GLY A 15 -4.15 4.09 20.03
N ALA A 16 -3.50 3.32 20.91
CA ALA A 16 -2.38 3.78 21.73
C ALA A 16 -1.16 4.27 20.92
N LYS A 17 -1.02 3.78 19.68
CA LYS A 17 0.07 4.15 18.76
C LYS A 17 -0.38 5.11 17.66
N ALA A 18 -1.56 5.74 17.72
CA ALA A 18 -2.07 6.55 16.60
C ALA A 18 -1.08 7.64 16.14
N ASP A 19 -0.38 8.27 17.09
CA ASP A 19 0.49 9.43 16.84
C ASP A 19 1.72 9.10 15.99
N ILE A 20 2.19 7.85 16.00
CA ILE A 20 3.35 7.46 15.19
C ILE A 20 3.03 7.51 13.69
N PHE A 21 1.74 7.43 13.31
CA PHE A 21 1.27 7.48 11.92
C PHE A 21 1.07 8.90 11.39
N LEU A 22 1.20 9.93 12.22
CA LEU A 22 0.95 11.33 11.84
C LEU A 22 2.21 12.02 11.33
N LYS A 23 3.04 11.26 10.61
CA LYS A 23 4.26 11.76 10.00
C LYS A 23 3.93 12.47 8.69
N GLU A 24 4.72 13.49 8.38
CA GLU A 24 4.76 14.06 7.05
C GLU A 24 5.53 13.12 6.11
N ASN A 25 5.01 12.98 4.89
CA ASN A 25 5.54 12.10 3.85
C ASN A 25 5.56 12.85 2.52
N SER A 26 6.62 12.63 1.74
CA SER A 26 6.78 13.21 0.39
C SER A 26 6.27 12.29 -0.72
N SER A 27 5.99 11.03 -0.40
CA SER A 27 5.41 10.04 -1.31
C SER A 27 4.31 9.23 -0.60
N CYS A 28 3.25 8.90 -1.32
CA CYS A 28 2.08 8.18 -0.79
C CYS A 28 2.44 6.81 -0.22
N PHE A 29 3.44 6.15 -0.82
CA PHE A 29 3.90 4.81 -0.43
C PHE A 29 5.39 4.79 -0.07
N GLY A 30 6.00 5.95 0.14
CA GLY A 30 7.44 6.09 0.41
C GLY A 30 7.79 6.04 1.89
N LYS A 31 8.90 6.71 2.23
CA LYS A 31 9.36 6.93 3.61
C LYS A 31 8.31 7.73 4.40
N ASP A 32 8.18 7.40 5.68
CA ASP A 32 7.24 7.98 6.64
C ASP A 32 5.75 7.85 6.27
N SER A 33 5.43 7.09 5.21
CA SER A 33 4.05 6.71 4.87
C SER A 33 3.48 5.76 5.92
N VAL A 34 2.14 5.70 6.01
CA VAL A 34 1.42 4.75 6.88
C VAL A 34 1.87 3.31 6.62
N TYR A 35 2.14 2.97 5.36
CA TYR A 35 2.59 1.66 4.96
C TYR A 35 4.01 1.33 5.46
N GLU A 36 4.93 2.31 5.49
CA GLU A 36 6.26 2.12 6.09
C GLU A 36 6.15 1.83 7.57
N ILE A 37 5.37 2.67 8.25
CA ILE A 37 5.21 2.62 9.69
C ILE A 37 4.53 1.31 10.08
N LEU A 38 3.46 0.91 9.39
CA LEU A 38 2.80 -0.38 9.60
C LEU A 38 3.78 -1.55 9.43
N THR A 39 4.60 -1.53 8.38
CA THR A 39 5.58 -2.58 8.09
C THR A 39 6.69 -2.63 9.15
N ARG A 40 7.22 -1.46 9.56
CA ARG A 40 8.30 -1.33 10.56
C ARG A 40 7.84 -1.77 11.95
N GLU A 41 6.59 -1.49 12.30
CA GLU A 41 6.02 -1.81 13.62
C GLU A 41 5.54 -3.26 13.76
N GLY A 42 5.79 -4.12 12.75
CA GLY A 42 5.28 -5.50 12.76
C GLY A 42 3.76 -5.56 12.72
N GLY A 43 3.14 -4.61 12.03
CA GLY A 43 1.69 -4.52 11.88
C GLY A 43 1.12 -5.66 11.06
N LYS A 44 -0.20 -5.84 11.16
CA LYS A 44 -0.96 -6.77 10.32
C LYS A 44 -1.74 -6.01 9.27
N PHE A 45 -1.80 -6.57 8.08
CA PHE A 45 -2.69 -6.14 7.00
C PHE A 45 -3.86 -7.13 6.92
N MET A 46 -5.09 -6.63 6.80
CA MET A 46 -6.28 -7.48 6.86
C MET A 46 -7.26 -7.09 5.77
N LEU A 47 -7.88 -8.10 5.15
CA LEU A 47 -8.97 -7.94 4.20
C LEU A 47 -10.21 -8.63 4.77
N LEU A 48 -11.36 -7.96 4.67
CA LEU A 48 -12.63 -8.44 5.20
C LEU A 48 -13.59 -8.71 4.04
N GLY A 49 -13.89 -9.98 3.76
CA GLY A 49 -14.80 -10.43 2.71
C GLY A 49 -14.30 -10.22 1.28
N LEU A 50 -13.04 -9.81 1.10
CA LEU A 50 -12.47 -9.46 -0.20
C LEU A 50 -11.07 -10.05 -0.34
N ASN A 51 -10.71 -10.47 -1.55
CA ASN A 51 -9.36 -10.88 -1.95
C ASN A 51 -8.69 -9.82 -2.86
N TYR A 52 -9.23 -8.60 -2.85
CA TYR A 52 -8.72 -7.43 -3.55
C TYR A 52 -8.56 -6.25 -2.59
N GLY A 53 -7.81 -5.22 -2.98
CA GLY A 53 -7.49 -4.07 -2.10
C GLY A 53 -6.08 -4.10 -1.50
N HIS A 54 -5.13 -4.73 -2.20
CA HIS A 54 -3.73 -4.89 -1.82
C HIS A 54 -2.90 -3.59 -1.86
N ALA A 55 -3.32 -2.53 -1.16
CA ALA A 55 -2.63 -1.24 -1.17
C ALA A 55 -1.20 -1.32 -0.61
N LEU A 56 -0.91 -2.29 0.25
CA LEU A 56 0.44 -2.57 0.75
C LEU A 56 1.40 -3.06 -0.36
N THR A 57 0.88 -3.59 -1.47
CA THR A 57 1.68 -3.92 -2.66
C THR A 57 2.34 -2.68 -3.25
N HIS A 58 1.65 -1.53 -3.31
CA HIS A 58 2.21 -0.30 -3.88
C HIS A 58 3.41 0.23 -3.07
N TYR A 59 3.42 -0.04 -1.76
CA TYR A 59 4.58 0.22 -0.90
C TYR A 59 5.79 -0.64 -1.25
N ALA A 60 5.58 -1.92 -1.58
CA ALA A 60 6.65 -2.77 -2.09
C ALA A 60 7.04 -2.39 -3.53
N GLU A 61 6.08 -2.07 -4.38
CA GLU A 61 6.25 -1.69 -5.79
C GLU A 61 7.14 -0.45 -5.94
N GLU A 62 6.84 0.65 -5.22
CA GLU A 62 7.61 1.90 -5.26
C GLU A 62 9.10 1.72 -4.94
N ARG A 63 9.45 0.72 -4.14
CA ARG A 63 10.84 0.44 -3.70
C ARG A 63 11.62 -0.49 -4.60
N ASN A 64 10.93 -1.34 -5.36
CA ASN A 64 11.55 -2.54 -5.94
C ASN A 64 11.42 -2.62 -7.46
N THR A 65 10.70 -1.72 -8.12
CA THR A 65 10.59 -1.76 -9.58
C THR A 65 10.43 -0.37 -10.19
N SER A 66 10.98 -0.19 -11.39
CA SER A 66 10.67 0.91 -12.32
C SER A 66 9.77 0.49 -13.48
N PHE A 67 9.28 -0.76 -13.45
CA PHE A 67 8.46 -1.33 -14.49
C PHE A 67 7.03 -0.79 -14.41
N CYS A 68 6.52 -0.24 -15.52
CA CYS A 68 5.15 0.27 -15.66
C CYS A 68 4.71 1.34 -14.66
N ARG A 69 5.67 2.06 -14.07
CA ARG A 69 5.40 3.07 -13.06
C ARG A 69 6.34 4.28 -13.19
N TYR A 70 5.86 5.43 -12.75
CA TYR A 70 6.66 6.65 -12.62
C TYR A 70 6.10 7.54 -11.51
N PHE A 71 6.92 8.45 -10.99
CA PHE A 71 6.45 9.42 -10.00
C PHE A 71 5.73 10.59 -10.68
N LYS A 72 4.50 10.86 -10.22
CA LYS A 72 3.75 12.05 -10.58
C LYS A 72 3.47 12.87 -9.32
N GLU A 73 3.78 14.16 -9.36
CA GLU A 73 3.46 15.08 -8.27
C GLU A 73 1.97 15.46 -8.34
N PHE A 74 1.32 15.37 -7.19
CA PHE A 74 -0.02 15.88 -6.93
C PHE A 74 0.07 16.97 -5.88
N LYS A 75 -0.90 17.89 -5.90
CA LYS A 75 -1.05 18.93 -4.88
C LYS A 75 -2.48 18.98 -4.38
N GLY A 76 -2.65 19.29 -3.11
CA GLY A 76 -3.95 19.43 -2.47
C GLY A 76 -3.85 20.22 -1.17
N PHE A 77 -5.00 20.49 -0.58
CA PHE A 77 -5.06 21.14 0.73
C PHE A 77 -5.28 20.11 1.84
N VAL A 78 -4.55 20.28 2.94
CA VAL A 78 -4.77 19.55 4.19
C VAL A 78 -5.27 20.54 5.22
N ILE A 79 -6.30 20.16 5.97
CA ILE A 79 -6.82 20.92 7.11
C ILE A 79 -6.48 20.09 8.36
N ASP A 80 -5.72 20.66 9.28
CA ASP A 80 -5.34 19.98 10.50
C ASP A 80 -6.42 20.05 11.60
N GLU A 81 -6.13 19.43 12.74
CA GLU A 81 -7.06 19.37 13.89
C GLU A 81 -7.36 20.75 14.50
N LEU A 82 -6.57 21.79 14.19
CA LEU A 82 -6.79 23.17 14.60
C LEU A 82 -7.53 23.99 13.54
N GLY A 83 -7.95 23.37 12.44
CA GLY A 83 -8.61 24.05 11.33
C GLY A 83 -7.65 24.80 10.40
N GLN A 84 -6.34 24.64 10.56
CA GLN A 84 -5.37 25.34 9.73
C GLN A 84 -5.24 24.64 8.37
N LYS A 85 -5.50 25.40 7.31
CA LYS A 85 -5.39 24.95 5.93
C LYS A 85 -3.98 25.19 5.41
N ARG A 86 -3.32 24.15 4.90
CA ARG A 86 -2.03 24.24 4.19
C ARG A 86 -2.08 23.53 2.85
N GLU A 87 -1.40 24.08 1.85
CA GLU A 87 -1.14 23.36 0.61
C GLU A 87 -0.04 22.32 0.86
N LYS A 88 -0.21 21.12 0.34
CA LYS A 88 0.77 20.04 0.37
C LYS A 88 0.94 19.45 -1.02
N ARG A 89 2.20 19.20 -1.37
CA ARG A 89 2.60 18.44 -2.56
C ARG A 89 3.00 17.04 -2.13
N ILE A 90 2.69 16.06 -2.97
CA ILE A 90 3.02 14.67 -2.71
C ILE A 90 3.25 13.92 -4.01
N ASN A 91 4.22 13.01 -4.00
CA ASN A 91 4.44 12.11 -5.12
C ASN A 91 3.58 10.86 -4.99
N TYR A 92 3.04 10.41 -6.11
CA TYR A 92 2.41 9.10 -6.22
C TYR A 92 3.07 8.32 -7.35
N TYR A 93 3.41 7.05 -7.06
CA TYR A 93 3.95 6.11 -8.02
C TYR A 93 2.87 5.54 -8.94
N VAL A 94 2.47 6.36 -9.92
CA VAL A 94 1.35 6.10 -10.82
C VAL A 94 1.70 5.07 -11.88
N ARG A 95 0.67 4.41 -12.41
CA ARG A 95 0.78 3.53 -13.58
C ARG A 95 1.15 4.32 -14.83
N ASP A 96 2.06 3.77 -15.59
CA ASP A 96 2.38 4.19 -16.95
C ASP A 96 1.31 3.67 -17.92
N LEU A 97 0.48 4.58 -18.44
CA LEU A 97 -0.65 4.24 -19.31
C LEU A 97 -0.20 3.85 -20.73
N GLU A 98 1.02 4.20 -21.14
CA GLU A 98 1.58 3.82 -22.43
C GLU A 98 2.01 2.36 -22.46
N LYS A 99 2.18 1.74 -21.28
CA LYS A 99 2.52 0.33 -21.16
C LYS A 99 1.26 -0.50 -20.98
N ALA A 100 1.13 -1.52 -21.83
CA ALA A 100 0.02 -2.48 -21.81
C ALA A 100 0.14 -3.49 -20.66
N TYR A 101 0.42 -3.04 -19.44
CA TYR A 101 0.51 -3.90 -18.25
C TYR A 101 -0.23 -3.28 -17.06
N VAL A 102 -0.83 -4.13 -16.25
CA VAL A 102 -1.54 -3.78 -15.02
C VAL A 102 -1.16 -4.74 -13.90
N CYS A 103 -1.34 -4.33 -12.64
CA CYS A 103 -1.16 -5.25 -11.52
C CYS A 103 -2.21 -6.36 -11.59
N SER A 104 -1.75 -7.60 -11.51
CA SER A 104 -2.60 -8.80 -11.46
C SER A 104 -2.89 -9.14 -10.00
N LEU A 105 -4.16 -9.09 -9.61
CA LEU A 105 -4.59 -9.46 -8.26
C LEU A 105 -4.32 -10.94 -7.98
N ASP A 106 -4.44 -11.81 -8.99
CA ASP A 106 -4.20 -13.24 -8.84
C ASP A 106 -2.74 -13.52 -8.54
N LYS A 107 -1.81 -12.92 -9.29
CA LYS A 107 -0.37 -13.05 -9.01
C LYS A 107 0.00 -12.51 -7.64
N ILE A 108 -0.55 -11.36 -7.25
CA ILE A 108 -0.33 -10.79 -5.91
C ILE A 108 -0.83 -11.76 -4.85
N ASN A 109 -2.07 -12.26 -4.99
CA ASN A 109 -2.69 -13.21 -4.07
C ASN A 109 -1.87 -14.49 -3.93
N GLU A 110 -1.38 -15.04 -5.05
CA GLU A 110 -0.53 -16.22 -5.06
C GLU A 110 0.74 -16.03 -4.22
N ILE A 111 1.44 -14.90 -4.41
CA ILE A 111 2.67 -14.58 -3.68
C ILE A 111 2.39 -14.40 -2.18
N VAL A 112 1.38 -13.61 -1.82
CA VAL A 112 1.19 -13.18 -0.43
C VAL A 112 0.55 -14.26 0.44
N ARG A 113 -0.21 -15.18 -0.14
CA ARG A 113 -0.79 -16.33 0.58
C ARG A 113 0.25 -17.41 0.93
N GLN A 114 1.43 -17.37 0.31
CA GLN A 114 2.56 -18.23 0.67
C GLN A 114 3.43 -17.65 1.79
N THR A 115 3.13 -16.43 2.26
CA THR A 115 3.92 -15.78 3.31
C THR A 115 3.74 -16.44 4.67
N ARG A 116 4.77 -16.34 5.51
CA ARG A 116 4.67 -16.78 6.91
C ARG A 116 3.59 -15.95 7.61
N TYR A 117 2.78 -16.62 8.42
CA TYR A 117 1.68 -16.04 9.20
C TYR A 117 0.47 -15.53 8.40
N TYR A 118 0.40 -15.81 7.09
CA TYR A 118 -0.88 -15.72 6.39
C TYR A 118 -1.92 -16.61 7.07
N LYS A 119 -3.11 -16.06 7.30
CA LYS A 119 -4.27 -16.77 7.83
C LYS A 119 -5.52 -16.36 7.08
N SER A 120 -6.39 -17.34 6.83
CA SER A 120 -7.75 -17.12 6.33
C SER A 120 -8.74 -17.90 7.20
N ILE A 121 -9.82 -17.24 7.60
CA ILE A 121 -10.90 -17.84 8.40
C ILE A 121 -12.26 -17.48 7.81
N LYS A 122 -13.26 -18.33 8.01
CA LYS A 122 -14.66 -17.94 7.79
C LYS A 122 -15.12 -16.99 8.89
N PHE A 123 -15.73 -15.88 8.53
CA PHE A 123 -16.19 -14.85 9.45
C PHE A 123 -17.40 -14.10 8.87
N ALA A 124 -18.45 -13.92 9.68
CA ALA A 124 -19.62 -13.10 9.35
C ALA A 124 -20.27 -13.40 7.97
N GLY A 125 -20.37 -14.68 7.59
CA GLY A 125 -20.96 -15.10 6.31
C GLY A 125 -19.99 -15.08 5.12
N ASP A 126 -18.76 -14.63 5.33
CA ASP A 126 -17.71 -14.56 4.33
C ASP A 126 -16.36 -15.04 4.91
N PHE A 127 -15.22 -14.53 4.42
CA PHE A 127 -13.90 -14.79 4.96
C PHE A 127 -13.18 -13.52 5.47
N LEU A 128 -12.17 -13.73 6.30
CA LEU A 128 -11.21 -12.73 6.71
C LEU A 128 -9.81 -13.25 6.38
N GLU A 129 -9.01 -12.45 5.69
CA GLU A 129 -7.59 -12.72 5.47
C GLU A 129 -6.74 -11.79 6.33
N SER A 130 -5.67 -12.34 6.91
CA SER A 130 -4.69 -11.58 7.70
C SER A 130 -3.28 -11.94 7.25
N TYR A 131 -2.47 -10.90 7.08
CA TYR A 131 -1.08 -10.96 6.65
C TYR A 131 -0.20 -10.24 7.67
N ASP A 132 1.02 -10.74 7.87
CA ASP A 132 2.09 -9.98 8.49
C ASP A 132 2.62 -8.95 7.47
N ALA A 133 2.60 -7.66 7.81
CA ALA A 133 2.94 -6.60 6.84
C ALA A 133 4.40 -6.70 6.37
N LYS A 134 5.33 -7.13 7.24
CA LYS A 134 6.74 -7.26 6.90
C LYS A 134 6.98 -8.42 5.94
N GLU A 135 6.39 -9.57 6.21
CA GLU A 135 6.49 -10.73 5.32
C GLU A 135 5.80 -10.47 3.97
N TYR A 136 4.65 -9.79 3.97
CA TYR A 136 3.95 -9.36 2.76
C TYR A 136 4.85 -8.50 1.85
N VAL A 137 5.38 -7.40 2.40
CA VAL A 137 6.22 -6.46 1.63
C VAL A 137 7.48 -7.14 1.14
N LYS A 138 8.10 -7.98 1.97
CA LYS A 138 9.30 -8.72 1.61
C LYS A 138 9.04 -9.68 0.45
N ALA A 139 7.93 -10.41 0.47
CA ALA A 139 7.58 -11.37 -0.58
C ALA A 139 7.37 -10.68 -1.94
N ILE A 140 6.56 -9.61 -1.97
CA ILE A 140 6.35 -8.82 -3.19
C ILE A 140 7.67 -8.19 -3.67
N GLY A 141 8.44 -7.59 -2.76
CA GLY A 141 9.72 -6.97 -3.11
C GLY A 141 10.74 -7.96 -3.67
N ASN A 142 10.81 -9.17 -3.12
CA ASN A 142 11.67 -10.23 -3.63
C ASN A 142 11.21 -10.73 -5.01
N ALA A 143 9.90 -10.94 -5.19
CA ALA A 143 9.33 -11.36 -6.46
C ALA A 143 9.64 -10.34 -7.57
N LEU A 144 9.45 -9.05 -7.30
CA LEU A 144 9.75 -7.96 -8.24
C LEU A 144 11.24 -7.86 -8.61
N LYS A 145 12.16 -8.16 -7.68
CA LYS A 145 13.61 -8.17 -7.95
C LYS A 145 14.02 -9.34 -8.85
N GLN A 146 13.31 -10.45 -8.77
CA GLN A 146 13.57 -11.64 -9.58
C GLN A 146 12.93 -11.53 -10.96
N ASP A 147 11.68 -11.07 -11.02
CA ASP A 147 10.94 -10.86 -12.26
C ASP A 147 10.14 -9.55 -12.18
N LYS A 148 10.43 -8.62 -13.09
CA LYS A 148 9.71 -7.35 -13.20
C LYS A 148 8.22 -7.53 -13.51
N PHE A 149 7.82 -8.69 -14.06
CA PHE A 149 6.43 -9.05 -14.35
C PHE A 149 5.75 -9.85 -13.22
N ALA A 150 6.42 -10.08 -12.09
CA ALA A 150 5.95 -10.96 -11.03
C ALA A 150 4.56 -10.60 -10.49
N ILE A 151 4.19 -9.31 -10.49
CA ILE A 151 2.87 -8.84 -10.06
C ILE A 151 2.06 -8.25 -11.20
N TYR A 152 2.54 -8.31 -12.44
CA TYR A 152 1.93 -7.64 -13.58
C TYR A 152 1.43 -8.65 -14.63
N GLU A 153 0.33 -8.32 -15.28
CA GLU A 153 -0.17 -9.03 -16.46
C GLU A 153 -0.32 -8.08 -17.63
N LYS A 154 -0.24 -8.62 -18.84
CA LYS A 154 -0.41 -7.84 -20.06
C LYS A 154 -1.90 -7.57 -20.26
N LEU A 155 -2.25 -6.32 -20.54
CA LEU A 155 -3.59 -5.97 -21.00
C LEU A 155 -3.83 -6.65 -22.35
N LEU A 156 -4.88 -7.48 -22.41
CA LEU A 156 -5.43 -7.95 -23.68
C LEU A 156 -6.27 -6.79 -24.23
N LEU A 157 -5.77 -6.15 -25.29
CA LEU A 157 -6.48 -5.14 -26.06
C LEU A 157 -7.36 -5.81 -27.12
#